data_AF-A0A8B5W1X7-F1
#
_entry.id   AF-A0A8B5W1X7-F1
#
_cell.length_a   1.000
_cell.length_b   1.000
_cell.length_c   1.000
_cell.angle_alpha   90.00
_cell.angle_beta   90.00
_cell.angle_gamma   90.00
#
_symmetry.space_group_name_H-M   'P 1'
#
loop_
_entity.id
_entity.type
_entity.pdbx_description
1 polymer ?
#
loop_
_entity_poly.entity_id
_entity_poly.type
_entity_poly.pdbx_seq_one_letter_code
_entity_poly.pdbx_strand_id
1 'polypeptide(L)' 'MMVHRPRYLDPKRNKPKEMELTLKNTRIEQGKLILDYSNGWQVICTKEIIECYDSGGKLKWWLDDNGRGEIF' A
#
# COMPACT_ATOMS: atom_id res chain seq x y z
N MET A 1 36.05 4.97 -28.24
CA MET A 1 35.99 3.96 -27.16
C MET A 1 34.67 4.16 -26.42
N MET A 2 33.66 3.32 -26.66
CA MET A 2 32.38 3.41 -25.94
C MET A 2 32.59 2.90 -24.52
N VAL A 3 32.64 3.82 -23.55
CA VAL A 3 32.70 3.46 -22.13
C VAL A 3 31.31 2.96 -21.72
N HIS A 4 31.19 1.65 -21.50
CA HIS A 4 29.95 1.05 -20.98
C HIS A 4 29.77 1.54 -19.55
N ARG A 5 28.97 2.60 -19.35
CA ARG A 5 28.66 3.08 -18.00
C ARG A 5 27.90 1.97 -17.25
N PRO A 6 28.36 1.56 -16.07
CA PRO A 6 27.62 0.63 -15.23
C PRO A 6 26.18 1.10 -15.01
N ARG A 7 25.22 0.17 -15.01
CA ARG A 7 23.77 0.48 -14.96
C ARG A 7 23.39 1.40 -13.79
N TYR A 8 24.07 1.30 -12.65
CA TYR A 8 23.82 2.12 -11.47
C TYR A 8 24.21 3.61 -11.66
N LEU A 9 25.04 3.93 -12.66
CA LEU A 9 25.48 5.29 -13.00
C LEU A 9 24.71 5.90 -14.17
N ASP A 10 23.75 5.18 -14.75
CA ASP A 10 22.93 5.68 -15.86
C ASP A 10 21.54 6.07 -15.35
N PRO A 11 21.26 7.36 -15.08
CA PRO A 11 19.97 7.81 -14.54
C PRO A 11 18.77 7.54 -15.47
N LYS A 12 18.96 7.31 -16.79
CA LYS A 12 17.86 6.90 -17.68
C LYS A 12 17.44 5.46 -17.46
N ARG A 13 18.36 4.61 -16.99
CA ARG A 13 18.17 3.17 -16.72
C ARG A 13 17.98 2.86 -15.24
N ASN A 14 18.50 3.73 -14.37
CA ASN A 14 18.30 3.71 -12.92
C ASN A 14 17.04 4.51 -12.56
N LYS A 15 15.93 4.25 -13.26
CA LYS A 15 14.63 4.67 -12.75
C LYS A 15 14.33 3.77 -11.56
N PRO A 16 14.03 4.30 -10.36
CA PRO A 16 13.46 3.48 -9.32
C PRO A 16 12.25 2.79 -9.95
N LYS A 17 12.26 1.46 -10.01
CA LYS A 17 11.04 0.72 -10.34
C LYS A 17 10.03 1.23 -9.32
N GLU A 18 8.95 1.86 -9.77
CA GLU A 18 7.80 2.14 -8.91
C GLU A 18 7.53 0.84 -8.17
N MET A 19 7.74 0.86 -6.85
CA MET A 19 7.54 -0.36 -6.06
C MET A 19 6.06 -0.66 -6.17
N GLU A 20 5.73 -1.75 -6.85
CA GLU A 20 4.36 -2.24 -6.90
C GLU A 20 3.83 -2.35 -5.47
N LEU A 21 2.60 -1.86 -5.26
CA LEU A 21 1.95 -1.93 -3.97
C LEU A 21 1.82 -3.41 -3.60
N THR A 22 2.62 -3.85 -2.62
CA THR A 22 2.70 -5.27 -2.27
C THR A 22 2.14 -5.45 -0.87
N LEU A 23 1.24 -6.41 -0.69
CA LEU A 23 0.78 -6.83 0.63
C LEU A 23 1.96 -7.48 1.37
N LYS A 24 2.41 -6.86 2.46
CA LYS A 24 3.54 -7.34 3.28
C LYS A 24 3.12 -8.33 4.34
N ASN A 25 1.99 -8.08 4.98
CA ASN A 25 1.53 -8.89 6.11
C ASN A 25 0.01 -8.92 6.18
N THR A 26 -0.51 -10.00 6.75
CA THR A 26 -1.93 -10.16 7.05
C THR A 26 -2.05 -10.79 8.42
N ARG A 27 -2.76 -10.13 9.34
CA ARG A 27 -2.99 -10.62 10.69
C ARG A 27 -4.45 -10.52 11.08
N ILE A 28 -4.88 -11.38 12.00
CA ILE A 28 -6.22 -11.35 12.57
C ILE A 28 -6.09 -11.05 14.06
N GLU A 29 -6.67 -9.93 14.51
CA GLU A 29 -6.61 -9.47 15.89
C GLU A 29 -8.00 -9.00 16.34
N GLN A 30 -8.52 -9.56 17.42
CA GLN A 30 -9.80 -9.13 18.03
C GLN A 30 -10.98 -9.03 17.04
N GLY A 31 -11.10 -9.98 16.11
CA GLY A 31 -12.17 -9.97 15.09
C GLY A 31 -11.94 -9.01 13.92
N LYS A 32 -10.76 -8.42 13.81
CA LYS A 32 -10.33 -7.56 12.70
C LYS A 32 -9.32 -8.29 11.84
N LEU A 33 -9.47 -8.21 10.52
CA LEU A 33 -8.44 -8.60 9.55
C LEU A 33 -7.64 -7.35 9.20
N ILE A 34 -6.33 -7.37 9.45
CA ILE A 34 -5.44 -6.23 9.22
C ILE A 34 -4.43 -6.61 8.13
N LEU A 35 -4.37 -5.79 7.09
CA LEU A 35 -3.55 -5.95 5.89
C LEU A 35 -2.54 -4.79 5.83
N ASP A 36 -1.25 -5.08 5.96
CA ASP A 36 -0.20 -4.07 5.89
C ASP A 36 0.49 -4.10 4.51
N TYR A 37 0.61 -2.95 3.86
CA TYR A 37 1.18 -2.81 2.51
C TYR A 37 2.60 -2.23 2.50
N SER A 38 3.30 -2.42 1.39
CA SER A 38 4.71 -2.08 1.23
C SER A 38 5.04 -0.61 1.44
N ASN A 39 4.10 0.27 1.09
CA ASN A 39 4.15 1.73 1.24
C ASN A 39 3.68 2.22 2.62
N GLY A 40 3.43 1.33 3.58
CA GLY A 40 2.95 1.66 4.91
C GLY A 40 1.44 1.89 5.01
N TRP A 41 0.69 1.70 3.93
CA TRP A 41 -0.77 1.71 4.01
C TRP A 41 -1.28 0.49 4.78
N GLN A 42 -2.42 0.67 5.44
CA GLN A 42 -3.06 -0.38 6.20
C GLN A 42 -4.54 -0.45 5.83
N VAL A 43 -5.03 -1.66 5.55
CA VAL A 43 -6.47 -1.91 5.40
C VAL A 43 -6.93 -2.75 6.59
N ILE A 44 -7.97 -2.29 7.26
CA ILE A 44 -8.58 -2.97 8.40
C ILE A 44 -9.99 -3.37 7.97
N CYS A 45 -10.26 -4.67 7.97
CA CYS A 45 -11.59 -5.21 7.71
C CYS A 45 -12.19 -5.75 9.00
N THR A 46 -13.42 -5.35 9.26
CA THR A 46 -14.30 -5.95 10.27
C THR A 46 -15.50 -6.58 9.58
N LYS A 47 -16.45 -7.10 10.34
CA LYS A 47 -17.72 -7.60 9.77
C LYS A 47 -18.57 -6.48 9.17
N GLU A 48 -18.46 -5.26 9.72
CA GLU A 48 -19.37 -4.15 9.44
C GLU A 48 -18.75 -3.12 8.50
N ILE A 49 -17.42 -2.98 8.52
CA ILE A 49 -16.71 -1.93 7.77
C ILE A 49 -15.31 -2.39 7.33
N ILE A 50 -14.90 -1.89 6.16
CA ILE A 50 -13.54 -1.95 5.63
C ILE A 50 -12.99 -0.53 5.57
N GLU A 51 -11.84 -0.29 6.19
CA GLU A 51 -11.21 1.03 6.27
C GLU A 51 -9.78 0.96 5.72
N CYS A 52 -9.35 2.01 5.00
CA CYS A 52 -7.99 2.14 4.51
C CYS A 52 -7.32 3.39 5.04
N TYR A 53 -6.14 3.22 5.63
CA TYR A 53 -5.31 4.26 6.19
C TYR A 53 -4.01 4.39 5.38
N ASP A 54 -3.55 5.61 5.19
CA ASP A 54 -2.21 5.84 4.64
C ASP A 54 -1.11 5.60 5.70
N SER A 55 0.15 5.74 5.30
CA SER A 55 1.31 5.56 6.18
C SER A 55 1.38 6.57 7.35
N GLY A 56 0.60 7.65 7.29
CA GLY A 56 0.46 8.62 8.38
C GLY A 56 -0.71 8.31 9.32
N GLY A 57 -1.43 7.20 9.11
CA GLY A 57 -2.62 6.85 9.87
C GLY A 57 -3.85 7.67 9.49
N LYS A 58 -3.84 8.40 8.37
CA LYS A 58 -5.01 9.16 7.91
C LYS A 58 -5.92 8.24 7.09
N LEU A 59 -7.21 8.26 7.42
CA LEU A 59 -8.23 7.54 6.65
C LEU A 59 -8.31 8.10 5.22
N LYS A 60 -8.26 7.19 4.23
CA LYS A 60 -8.34 7.49 2.80
C LYS A 60 -9.67 7.09 2.19
N TRP A 61 -10.22 5.98 2.64
CA TRP A 61 -11.55 5.56 2.24
C TRP A 61 -12.09 4.53 3.23
N TRP A 62 -13.41 4.36 3.21
CA TRP A 62 -14.10 3.29 3.93
C TRP A 62 -15.27 2.77 3.11
N LEU A 63 -15.68 1.53 3.40
CA LEU A 63 -16.87 0.88 2.84
C LEU A 63 -17.56 0.09 3.96
N ASP A 64 -18.87 0.29 4.16
CA ASP A 64 -19.66 -0.51 5.09
C ASP A 64 -20.28 -1.76 4.43
N ASP A 65 -20.89 -2.59 5.27
CA ASP A 65 -21.63 -3.80 4.89
C ASP A 65 -22.92 -3.54 4.08
N ASN A 66 -23.35 -2.28 3.98
CA ASN A 66 -24.46 -1.85 3.12
C ASN A 66 -23.98 -1.34 1.76
N GLY A 67 -22.67 -1.41 1.48
CA GLY A 67 -22.06 -0.93 0.24
C GLY A 67 -21.95 0.59 0.14
N ARG A 68 -22.08 1.31 1.26
CA ARG A 68 -21.86 2.76 1.34
C ARG A 68 -20.41 3.03 1.67
N GLY A 69 -19.89 4.16 1.23
CA GLY A 69 -18.51 4.53 1.49
C GLY A 69 -18.17 5.92 1.01
N GLU A 70 -16.98 6.37 1.39
CA GLU A 70 -16.44 7.68 1.01
C GLU A 70 -14.93 7.55 0.73
N ILE A 71 -14.42 8.43 -0.15
CA ILE A 71 -13.01 8.53 -0.52
C ILE A 71 -12.56 9.98 -0.24
N PHE A 72 -11.41 10.16 0.41
CA PHE A 72 -10.87 11.43 0.91
C PHE A 72 -9.53 11.85 0.27
#